data_AF-A0A7G2C6Q9-F1
#
_entry.id   AF-A0A7G2C6Q9-F1
#
_cell.length_a   1.000
_cell.length_b   1.000
_cell.length_c   1.000
_cell.angle_alpha   90.00
_cell.angle_beta   90.00
_cell.angle_gamma   90.00
#
_symmetry.space_group_name_H-M   'P 1'
#
loop_
_entity.id
_entity.type
_entity.pdbx_description
1 polymer ?
#
loop_
_entity_poly.entity_id
_entity_poly.type
_entity_poly.pdbx_seq_one_letter_code
_entity_poly.pdbx_strand_id
1 'polypeptide(L)'
;MPPKRSKSKGKEEKPTKAAAQQAVMEEAAKEAEKMYLKHEEERRQIEKVDKKQSDFYLLDSSVEKERLSKERELFQALRKSMTEDEALAFREYYKHLEWEQVPSASNLPDVNSEAEINTFLSAWKDEQTAFDQFLPETQVYISRDLMNEMEAPKLRFYRGENSIPAAKQKTLLDAQFQQCIDAYRLTEAIKVARDKAISTLASAAVQRHNQNLQNVFDQIQRTMDFLSIQLLLYYDRVIDAQDGETYMRMRPEETPIIKFGQWIKVREITRSFISLLFPDLDIRLDPKSNANPKLPKALGLSKEDVSLRVVQYSFDPFSAYSAAGKEYYALNCTIKADLISFSGRPTQQGQWLMRSETTDSHSLKIESYPPQNSEARAEDPSFRLSFDVPTSICVRTGTLVVGKWLEATKEWEPCTHTTLTCNSPVVRE
;
A
#
# COMPACT_ATOMS: atom_id res chain seq x y z
N MET A 1 -36.60 -50.93 146.90
CA MET A 1 -37.25 -49.95 147.82
C MET A 1 -36.29 -48.76 148.03
N PRO A 2 -36.82 -47.57 148.34
CA PRO A 2 -36.45 -46.26 147.76
C PRO A 2 -35.52 -45.44 148.70
N PRO A 3 -35.26 -44.12 148.54
CA PRO A 3 -36.22 -42.99 148.49
C PRO A 3 -35.97 -42.07 147.25
N LYS A 4 -36.90 -41.35 146.59
CA LYS A 4 -38.04 -40.44 146.89
C LYS A 4 -37.69 -39.11 147.60
N ARG A 5 -38.04 -38.02 146.88
CA ARG A 5 -38.17 -36.57 147.21
C ARG A 5 -36.87 -35.76 147.00
N SER A 6 -36.88 -34.54 146.47
CA SER A 6 -37.92 -33.50 146.46
C SER A 6 -37.75 -32.49 145.31
N LYS A 7 -38.87 -31.85 144.95
CA LYS A 7 -39.00 -30.68 144.08
C LYS A 7 -38.23 -29.46 144.65
N SER A 8 -37.61 -28.68 143.76
CA SER A 8 -37.46 -27.22 143.92
C SER A 8 -37.63 -26.54 142.57
N LYS A 9 -38.66 -25.69 142.47
CA LYS A 9 -38.90 -24.74 141.38
C LYS A 9 -37.78 -23.69 141.36
N GLY A 10 -37.21 -23.41 140.18
CA GLY A 10 -36.24 -22.34 139.96
C GLY A 10 -36.37 -21.76 138.55
N LYS A 11 -37.13 -20.66 138.46
CA LYS A 11 -37.18 -19.56 137.47
C LYS A 11 -36.69 -19.80 136.03
N GLU A 12 -37.64 -19.69 135.10
CA GLU A 12 -37.40 -19.19 133.73
C GLU A 12 -36.72 -17.82 133.78
N GLU A 13 -35.49 -17.73 133.26
CA GLU A 13 -34.92 -16.47 132.81
C GLU A 13 -35.60 -16.08 131.49
N LYS A 14 -36.38 -15.00 131.52
CA LYS A 14 -36.88 -14.36 130.31
C LYS A 14 -35.68 -13.90 129.48
N PRO A 15 -35.58 -14.23 128.19
CA PRO A 15 -34.51 -13.73 127.35
C PRO A 15 -34.60 -12.20 127.27
N THR A 16 -33.49 -11.53 127.60
CA THR A 16 -33.25 -10.11 127.36
C THR A 16 -33.44 -9.82 125.87
N LYS A 17 -34.12 -8.71 125.53
CA LYS A 17 -34.41 -8.27 124.14
C LYS A 17 -33.20 -8.24 123.19
N ALA A 18 -31.97 -8.23 123.71
CA ALA A 18 -30.74 -8.26 122.93
C ALA A 18 -30.41 -9.62 122.28
N ALA A 19 -30.71 -10.75 122.94
CA ALA A 19 -30.38 -12.09 122.42
C ALA A 19 -31.29 -12.52 121.25
N ALA A 20 -32.56 -12.11 121.28
CA ALA A 20 -33.50 -12.33 120.18
C ALA A 20 -33.18 -11.44 118.96
N GLN A 21 -32.63 -10.24 119.16
CA GLN A 21 -32.20 -9.36 118.07
C GLN A 21 -30.91 -9.84 117.39
N GLN A 22 -29.96 -10.42 118.13
CA GLN A 22 -28.76 -11.03 117.55
C GLN A 22 -29.08 -12.28 116.71
N ALA A 23 -29.99 -13.15 117.16
CA ALA A 23 -30.42 -14.30 116.37
C ALA A 23 -31.10 -13.92 115.05
N VAL A 24 -31.94 -12.87 115.05
CA VAL A 24 -32.57 -12.33 113.83
C VAL A 24 -31.54 -11.68 112.89
N MET A 25 -30.53 -11.00 113.43
CA MET A 25 -29.45 -10.40 112.64
C MET A 25 -28.52 -11.47 112.02
N GLU A 26 -28.23 -12.55 112.75
CA GLU A 26 -27.45 -13.68 112.21
C GLU A 26 -28.23 -14.47 111.16
N GLU A 27 -29.54 -14.64 111.33
CA GLU A 27 -30.40 -15.28 110.34
C GLU A 27 -30.52 -14.43 109.08
N ALA A 28 -30.69 -13.10 109.22
CA ALA A 28 -30.65 -12.15 108.11
C ALA A 28 -29.28 -12.11 107.42
N ALA A 29 -28.17 -12.22 108.15
CA ALA A 29 -26.83 -12.27 107.57
C ALA A 29 -26.60 -13.57 106.78
N LYS A 30 -27.05 -14.72 107.29
CA LYS A 30 -27.01 -16.01 106.58
C LYS A 30 -27.91 -16.03 105.36
N GLU A 31 -29.07 -15.37 105.42
CA GLU A 31 -29.98 -15.23 104.28
C GLU A 31 -29.39 -14.29 103.22
N ALA A 32 -28.77 -13.18 103.63
CA ALA A 32 -28.05 -12.27 102.74
C ALA A 32 -26.84 -12.95 102.06
N GLU A 33 -26.06 -13.75 102.79
CA GLU A 33 -24.94 -14.52 102.24
C GLU A 33 -25.43 -15.58 101.23
N LYS A 34 -26.52 -16.28 101.54
CA LYS A 34 -27.17 -17.21 100.59
C LYS A 34 -27.70 -16.51 99.35
N MET A 35 -28.30 -15.33 99.50
CA MET A 35 -28.79 -14.53 98.37
C MET A 35 -27.63 -14.00 97.51
N TYR A 36 -26.53 -13.59 98.13
CA TYR A 36 -25.31 -13.18 97.43
C TYR A 36 -24.71 -14.34 96.62
N LEU A 37 -24.55 -15.52 97.23
CA LEU A 37 -24.05 -16.71 96.54
C LEU A 37 -24.93 -17.11 95.35
N LYS A 38 -26.26 -17.08 95.52
CA LYS A 38 -27.20 -17.35 94.42
C LYS A 38 -27.06 -16.33 93.28
N HIS A 39 -26.98 -15.04 93.61
CA HIS A 39 -26.82 -14.00 92.60
C HIS A 39 -25.47 -14.09 91.89
N GLU A 40 -24.40 -14.47 92.60
CA GLU A 40 -23.08 -14.68 92.00
C GLU A 40 -23.05 -15.92 91.09
N GLU A 41 -23.72 -17.00 91.47
CA GLU A 41 -23.93 -18.18 90.62
C GLU A 41 -24.74 -17.83 89.36
N GLU A 42 -25.84 -17.08 89.50
CA GLU A 42 -26.66 -16.59 88.38
C GLU A 42 -25.84 -15.69 87.44
N ARG A 43 -25.03 -14.77 87.98
CA ARG A 43 -24.11 -13.94 87.16
C ARG A 43 -23.11 -14.80 86.39
N ARG A 44 -22.49 -15.79 87.02
CA ARG A 44 -21.56 -16.70 86.33
C ARG A 44 -22.25 -17.54 85.26
N GLN A 45 -23.52 -17.93 85.46
CA GLN A 45 -24.28 -18.65 84.43
C GLN A 45 -24.61 -17.75 83.24
N ILE A 46 -25.04 -16.51 83.50
CA ILE A 46 -25.32 -15.52 82.45
C ILE A 46 -24.03 -15.22 81.66
N GLU A 47 -22.92 -14.93 82.33
CA GLU A 47 -21.63 -14.67 81.67
C GLU A 47 -21.13 -15.87 80.84
N LYS A 48 -21.37 -17.11 81.29
CA LYS A 48 -21.05 -18.32 80.51
C LYS A 48 -21.91 -18.46 79.27
N VAL A 49 -23.20 -18.15 79.35
CA VAL A 49 -24.12 -18.19 78.20
C VAL A 49 -23.75 -17.10 77.20
N ASP A 50 -23.51 -15.88 77.69
CA ASP A 50 -23.16 -14.73 76.87
C ASP A 50 -21.83 -14.93 76.14
N LYS A 51 -20.82 -15.49 76.84
CA LYS A 51 -19.54 -15.86 76.23
C LYS A 51 -19.70 -16.92 75.14
N LYS A 52 -20.49 -17.97 75.38
CA LYS A 52 -20.77 -19.00 74.36
C LYS A 52 -21.49 -18.42 73.14
N GLN A 53 -22.42 -17.50 73.34
CA GLN A 53 -23.11 -16.83 72.23
C GLN A 53 -22.15 -15.94 71.44
N SER A 54 -21.32 -15.14 72.12
CA SER A 54 -20.31 -14.30 71.48
C SER A 54 -19.30 -15.13 70.68
N ASP A 55 -18.78 -16.21 71.26
CA ASP A 55 -17.85 -17.13 70.59
C ASP A 55 -18.51 -17.79 69.36
N PHE A 56 -19.80 -18.14 69.45
CA PHE A 56 -20.56 -18.68 68.32
C PHE A 56 -20.71 -17.66 67.17
N TYR A 57 -21.10 -16.42 67.47
CA TYR A 57 -21.23 -15.37 66.45
C TYR A 57 -19.90 -14.99 65.81
N LEU A 58 -18.81 -15.01 66.58
CA LEU A 58 -17.47 -14.78 66.04
C LEU A 58 -17.04 -15.88 65.08
N LEU A 59 -17.30 -17.15 65.44
CA LEU A 59 -17.00 -18.30 64.58
C LEU A 59 -17.81 -18.25 63.28
N ASP A 60 -19.12 -17.99 63.37
CA ASP A 60 -20.02 -17.88 62.22
C ASP A 60 -19.58 -16.74 61.28
N SER A 61 -19.23 -15.58 61.85
CA SER A 61 -18.66 -14.47 61.09
C SER A 61 -17.33 -14.81 60.41
N SER A 62 -16.46 -15.60 61.06
CA SER A 62 -15.19 -16.02 60.45
C SER A 62 -15.39 -17.01 59.30
N VAL A 63 -16.31 -17.96 59.45
CA VAL A 63 -16.65 -18.96 58.42
C VAL A 63 -17.26 -18.25 57.21
N GLU A 64 -18.16 -17.30 57.43
CA GLU A 64 -18.80 -16.56 56.33
C GLU A 64 -17.82 -15.66 55.59
N LYS A 65 -16.84 -15.04 56.29
CA LYS A 65 -15.77 -14.29 55.66
C LYS A 65 -14.88 -15.17 54.78
N GLU A 66 -14.52 -16.37 55.23
CA GLU A 66 -13.75 -17.31 54.41
C GLU A 66 -14.54 -17.79 53.19
N ARG A 67 -15.85 -18.07 53.35
CA ARG A 67 -16.75 -18.42 52.26
C ARG A 67 -16.79 -17.33 51.19
N LEU A 68 -17.00 -16.08 51.61
CA LEU A 68 -17.01 -14.91 50.72
C LEU A 68 -15.65 -14.66 50.07
N SER A 69 -14.54 -14.92 50.76
CA SER A 69 -13.20 -14.80 50.19
C SER A 69 -13.02 -15.79 49.02
N LYS A 70 -13.37 -17.06 49.23
CA LYS A 70 -13.31 -18.08 48.18
C LYS A 70 -14.22 -17.77 47.01
N GLU A 71 -15.44 -17.29 47.28
CA GLU A 71 -16.39 -16.90 46.24
C GLU A 71 -15.85 -15.73 45.39
N ARG A 72 -15.20 -14.74 46.02
CA ARG A 72 -14.53 -13.64 45.32
C ARG A 72 -13.35 -14.09 44.48
N GLU A 73 -12.53 -15.01 44.98
CA GLU A 73 -11.40 -15.56 44.22
C GLU A 73 -11.88 -16.32 42.98
N LEU A 74 -12.92 -17.17 43.13
CA LEU A 74 -13.54 -17.88 42.01
C LEU A 74 -14.14 -16.91 40.98
N PHE A 75 -14.86 -15.88 41.45
CA PHE A 75 -15.45 -14.88 40.58
C PHE A 75 -14.38 -14.07 39.82
N GLN A 76 -13.28 -13.72 40.48
CA GLN A 76 -12.16 -13.04 39.83
C GLN A 76 -11.46 -13.92 38.79
N ALA A 77 -11.28 -15.22 39.07
CA ALA A 77 -10.73 -16.17 38.11
C ALA A 77 -11.63 -16.31 36.88
N LEU A 78 -12.94 -16.47 37.10
CA LEU A 78 -13.93 -16.54 36.02
C LEU A 78 -13.95 -15.26 35.18
N ARG A 79 -13.88 -14.08 35.82
CA ARG A 79 -13.85 -12.80 35.12
C ARG A 79 -12.61 -12.67 34.23
N LYS A 80 -11.44 -13.14 34.71
CA LYS A 80 -10.21 -13.16 33.90
C LYS A 80 -10.34 -14.07 32.68
N SER A 81 -10.86 -15.28 32.87
CA SER A 81 -11.14 -16.21 31.75
C SER A 81 -12.06 -15.59 30.70
N MET A 82 -13.16 -14.97 31.13
CA MET A 82 -14.11 -14.32 30.22
C MET A 82 -13.47 -13.17 29.43
N THR A 83 -12.58 -12.38 30.05
CA THR A 83 -11.87 -11.31 29.33
C THR A 83 -10.84 -11.84 28.33
N GLU A 84 -10.22 -12.99 28.60
CA GLU A 84 -9.30 -13.65 27.66
C GLU A 84 -10.06 -14.21 26.47
N ASP A 85 -11.20 -14.87 26.71
CA ASP A 85 -12.08 -15.42 25.68
C ASP A 85 -12.67 -14.31 24.80
N GLU A 86 -13.09 -13.19 25.39
CA GLU A 86 -13.56 -12.00 24.66
C GLU A 86 -12.45 -11.44 23.75
N ALA A 87 -11.22 -11.31 24.26
CA ALA A 87 -10.09 -10.84 23.46
C ALA A 87 -9.74 -11.78 22.30
N LEU A 88 -9.86 -13.10 22.50
CA LEU A 88 -9.69 -14.09 21.44
C LEU A 88 -10.79 -13.98 20.38
N ALA A 89 -12.05 -13.87 20.81
CA ALA A 89 -13.18 -13.72 19.90
C ALA A 89 -13.06 -12.45 19.04
N PHE A 90 -12.62 -11.33 19.61
CA PHE A 90 -12.36 -10.12 18.82
C PHE A 90 -11.22 -10.31 17.81
N ARG A 91 -10.12 -10.99 18.19
CA ARG A 91 -9.03 -11.28 17.25
C ARG A 91 -9.48 -12.16 16.10
N GLU A 92 -10.27 -13.20 16.38
CA GLU A 92 -10.83 -14.07 15.34
C GLU A 92 -11.80 -13.32 14.44
N TYR A 93 -12.64 -12.45 15.00
CA TYR A 93 -13.52 -11.57 14.24
C TYR A 93 -12.72 -10.67 13.27
N TYR A 94 -11.66 -10.00 13.73
CA TYR A 94 -10.81 -9.18 12.87
C TYR A 94 -10.17 -10.01 11.75
N LYS A 95 -9.69 -11.22 12.07
CA LYS A 95 -9.17 -12.15 11.07
C LYS A 95 -10.25 -12.50 10.04
N HIS A 96 -11.47 -12.83 10.45
CA HIS A 96 -12.55 -13.12 9.50
C HIS A 96 -12.88 -11.92 8.61
N LEU A 97 -12.84 -10.71 9.16
CA LEU A 97 -13.07 -9.47 8.42
C LEU A 97 -11.99 -9.22 7.34
N GLU A 98 -10.73 -9.56 7.63
CA GLU A 98 -9.65 -9.57 6.63
C GLU A 98 -9.88 -10.63 5.54
N TRP A 99 -10.37 -11.81 5.91
CA TRP A 99 -10.64 -12.89 4.95
C TRP A 99 -11.84 -12.62 4.05
N GLU A 100 -12.87 -11.92 4.56
CA GLU A 100 -14.00 -11.44 3.76
C GLU A 100 -13.59 -10.40 2.71
N GLN A 101 -12.44 -9.74 2.91
CA GLN A 101 -11.89 -8.80 1.93
C GLN A 101 -11.08 -9.49 0.82
N VAL A 102 -10.71 -10.77 0.96
CA VAL A 102 -9.91 -11.53 -0.04
C VAL A 102 -10.59 -11.67 -1.40
N PRO A 103 -11.91 -11.95 -1.51
CA PRO A 103 -12.61 -11.98 -2.81
C PRO A 103 -12.68 -10.61 -3.50
N SER A 104 -12.58 -9.53 -2.71
CA SER A 104 -12.49 -8.14 -3.18
C SER A 104 -11.06 -7.60 -3.22
N ALA A 105 -10.04 -8.43 -2.92
CA ALA A 105 -8.67 -8.00 -2.86
C ALA A 105 -8.25 -7.55 -4.25
N SER A 106 -8.16 -6.24 -4.43
CA SER A 106 -7.50 -5.70 -5.61
C SER A 106 -6.07 -6.22 -5.61
N ASN A 107 -5.50 -6.54 -6.76
CA ASN A 107 -4.07 -6.86 -6.90
C ASN A 107 -3.14 -5.67 -6.50
N LEU A 108 -3.70 -4.57 -6.01
CA LEU A 108 -2.98 -3.38 -5.62
C LEU A 108 -2.55 -3.49 -4.15
N PRO A 109 -1.33 -3.03 -3.81
CA PRO A 109 -0.85 -2.99 -2.44
C PRO A 109 -1.70 -2.05 -1.56
N ASP A 110 -1.71 -2.28 -0.25
CA ASP A 110 -2.33 -1.33 0.68
C ASP A 110 -1.63 0.03 0.59
N VAL A 111 -2.43 1.06 0.31
CA VAL A 111 -2.02 2.46 0.21
C VAL A 111 -1.37 2.99 1.49
N ASN A 112 -1.70 2.39 2.64
CA ASN A 112 -1.13 2.75 3.94
C ASN A 112 0.12 1.95 4.29
N SER A 113 0.44 0.89 3.55
CA SER A 113 1.57 0.01 3.78
C SER A 113 2.70 0.35 2.81
N GLU A 114 3.70 1.09 3.28
CA GLU A 114 4.88 1.44 2.48
C GLU A 114 5.66 0.19 2.05
N ALA A 115 5.72 -0.82 2.91
CA ALA A 115 6.38 -2.09 2.62
C ALA A 115 5.73 -2.82 1.43
N GLU A 116 4.41 -2.83 1.34
CA GLU A 116 3.70 -3.46 0.22
C GLU A 116 3.88 -2.69 -1.08
N ILE A 117 3.81 -1.36 -1.04
CA ILE A 117 4.09 -0.52 -2.23
C ILE A 117 5.52 -0.75 -2.70
N ASN A 118 6.49 -0.79 -1.80
CA ASN A 118 7.89 -1.06 -2.14
C ASN A 118 8.08 -2.48 -2.69
N THR A 119 7.37 -3.47 -2.16
CA THR A 119 7.38 -4.86 -2.66
C THR A 119 6.81 -4.92 -4.08
N PHE A 120 5.68 -4.26 -4.32
CA PHE A 120 5.07 -4.14 -5.64
C PHE A 120 6.03 -3.49 -6.65
N LEU A 121 6.65 -2.35 -6.28
CA LEU A 121 7.58 -1.65 -7.16
C LEU A 121 8.91 -2.38 -7.37
N SER A 122 9.42 -3.09 -6.36
CA SER A 122 10.66 -3.86 -6.48
C SER A 122 10.48 -5.10 -7.34
N ALA A 123 9.42 -5.87 -7.14
CA ALA A 123 9.11 -7.02 -8.00
C ALA A 123 9.01 -6.61 -9.47
N TRP A 124 8.40 -5.46 -9.75
CA TRP A 124 8.33 -4.89 -11.09
C TRP A 124 9.71 -4.48 -11.65
N LYS A 125 10.54 -3.80 -10.84
CA LYS A 125 11.91 -3.41 -11.24
C LYS A 125 12.80 -4.62 -11.49
N ASP A 126 12.69 -5.65 -10.67
CA ASP A 126 13.49 -6.87 -10.78
C ASP A 126 13.18 -7.59 -12.10
N GLU A 127 11.91 -7.60 -12.53
CA GLU A 127 11.52 -8.11 -13.85
C GLU A 127 12.21 -7.33 -14.97
N GLN A 128 12.22 -5.99 -14.92
CA GLN A 128 12.84 -5.15 -15.95
C GLN A 128 14.38 -5.27 -15.98
N THR A 129 15.02 -5.24 -14.81
CA THR A 129 16.49 -5.31 -14.70
C THR A 129 17.05 -6.65 -15.20
N ALA A 130 16.29 -7.73 -15.16
CA ALA A 130 16.66 -9.01 -15.77
C ALA A 130 16.88 -8.89 -17.30
N PHE A 131 16.26 -7.92 -17.96
CA PHE A 131 16.42 -7.66 -19.40
C PHE A 131 17.48 -6.60 -19.72
N ASP A 132 17.87 -5.75 -18.76
CA ASP A 132 18.89 -4.72 -18.96
C ASP A 132 20.31 -5.33 -19.05
N GLN A 133 20.53 -6.48 -18.41
CA GLN A 133 21.82 -7.18 -18.38
C GLN A 133 21.88 -8.40 -19.32
N PHE A 134 20.99 -8.48 -20.32
CA PHE A 134 20.79 -9.71 -21.08
C PHE A 134 22.09 -10.24 -21.72
N LEU A 135 22.69 -11.22 -21.04
CA LEU A 135 23.77 -12.06 -21.50
C LEU A 135 23.10 -13.40 -21.83
N PRO A 136 22.82 -13.71 -23.10
CA PRO A 136 22.19 -14.97 -23.42
C PRO A 136 23.07 -16.13 -23.00
N GLU A 137 22.54 -16.98 -22.12
CA GLU A 137 23.20 -18.21 -21.74
C GLU A 137 23.47 -19.05 -23.00
N THR A 138 24.72 -19.45 -23.20
CA THR A 138 25.07 -20.35 -24.30
C THR A 138 25.02 -21.78 -23.76
N GLN A 139 23.99 -22.52 -24.15
CA GLN A 139 23.88 -23.93 -23.84
C GLN A 139 24.73 -24.74 -24.81
N VAL A 140 25.60 -25.58 -24.26
CA VAL A 140 26.45 -26.48 -25.05
C VAL A 140 25.85 -27.88 -24.99
N TYR A 141 25.37 -28.37 -26.14
CA TYR A 141 24.89 -29.73 -26.29
C TYR A 141 26.01 -30.59 -26.84
N ILE A 142 26.32 -31.66 -26.12
CA ILE A 142 27.31 -32.65 -26.52
C ILE A 142 26.56 -33.81 -27.14
N SER A 143 26.62 -33.96 -28.47
CA SER A 143 26.14 -35.17 -29.13
C SER A 143 27.31 -36.16 -29.23
N ARG A 144 27.17 -37.30 -28.57
CA ARG A 144 28.05 -38.46 -28.75
C ARG A 144 27.30 -39.50 -29.56
N ASP A 145 27.89 -39.89 -30.68
CA ASP A 145 27.36 -40.98 -31.47
C ASP A 145 27.74 -42.29 -30.78
N LEU A 146 26.76 -42.96 -30.15
CA LEU A 146 26.97 -44.18 -29.36
C LEU A 146 27.54 -45.34 -30.18
N MET A 147 27.45 -45.26 -31.52
CA MET A 147 27.91 -46.30 -32.44
C MET A 147 29.37 -46.11 -32.89
N ASN A 148 30.00 -44.97 -32.58
CA ASN A 148 31.33 -44.63 -33.08
C ASN A 148 32.18 -43.96 -31.98
N GLU A 149 32.62 -44.76 -31.00
CA GLU A 149 33.37 -44.29 -29.81
C GLU A 149 34.70 -43.59 -30.14
N MET A 150 35.21 -43.69 -31.37
CA MET A 150 36.44 -43.03 -31.81
C MET A 150 36.25 -41.62 -32.40
N GLU A 151 35.01 -41.18 -32.68
CA GLU A 151 34.78 -39.81 -33.16
C GLU A 151 34.73 -38.81 -32.00
N ALA A 152 35.41 -37.66 -32.19
CA ALA A 152 35.34 -36.57 -31.22
C ALA A 152 33.87 -36.11 -31.04
N PRO A 153 33.43 -35.85 -29.79
CA PRO A 153 32.07 -35.45 -29.52
C PRO A 153 31.71 -34.18 -30.30
N LYS A 154 30.56 -34.20 -30.99
CA LYS A 154 30.06 -33.03 -31.72
C LYS A 154 29.47 -32.05 -30.71
N LEU A 155 30.20 -30.96 -30.46
CA LEU A 155 29.73 -29.84 -29.66
C LEU A 155 28.80 -28.96 -30.52
N ARG A 156 27.56 -28.76 -30.07
CA ARG A 156 26.63 -27.79 -30.64
C ARG A 156 26.40 -26.67 -29.64
N PHE A 157 26.66 -25.44 -30.05
CA PHE A 157 26.42 -24.25 -29.25
C PHE A 157 25.05 -23.68 -29.63
N TYR A 158 24.12 -23.68 -28.67
CA TYR A 158 22.85 -22.99 -28.79
C TYR A 158 22.91 -21.77 -27.88
N ARG A 159 23.09 -20.59 -28.47
CA ARG A 159 22.90 -19.34 -27.74
C ARG A 159 21.42 -19.26 -27.35
N GLY A 160 21.10 -18.88 -26.11
CA GLY A 160 19.72 -18.67 -25.66
C GLY A 160 18.95 -17.67 -26.53
N GLU A 161 19.69 -16.84 -27.26
CA GLU A 161 19.28 -15.99 -28.40
C GLU A 161 18.67 -16.72 -29.61
N ASN A 162 18.56 -18.05 -29.61
CA ASN A 162 17.70 -18.80 -30.56
C ASN A 162 16.19 -18.56 -30.25
N SER A 163 15.88 -17.26 -30.27
CA SER A 163 14.66 -16.47 -30.23
C SER A 163 13.65 -16.82 -29.15
N ILE A 164 13.52 -15.93 -28.16
CA ILE A 164 12.21 -15.64 -27.58
C ILE A 164 11.25 -15.44 -28.77
N PRO A 165 10.21 -16.29 -28.92
CA PRO A 165 9.29 -16.18 -30.04
C PRO A 165 8.65 -14.79 -30.07
N ALA A 166 8.35 -14.27 -31.26
CA ALA A 166 7.68 -12.98 -31.43
C ALA A 166 6.42 -12.85 -30.53
N ALA A 167 5.67 -13.94 -30.38
CA ALA A 167 4.53 -14.01 -29.46
C ALA A 167 4.92 -13.70 -28.01
N LYS A 168 5.99 -14.31 -27.49
CA LYS A 168 6.48 -14.06 -26.12
C LYS A 168 6.99 -12.63 -25.95
N GLN A 169 7.63 -12.05 -26.98
CA GLN A 169 8.06 -10.65 -26.94
C GLN A 169 6.86 -9.69 -26.87
N LYS A 170 5.80 -9.94 -27.63
CA LYS A 170 4.56 -9.17 -27.57
C LYS A 170 3.88 -9.30 -26.20
N THR A 171 3.80 -10.53 -25.66
CA THR A 171 3.25 -10.76 -24.31
C THR A 171 4.02 -9.99 -23.25
N LEU A 172 5.35 -9.90 -23.36
CA LEU A 172 6.18 -9.11 -22.44
C LEU A 172 5.82 -7.62 -22.51
N LEU A 173 5.68 -7.05 -23.70
CA LEU A 173 5.31 -5.63 -23.83
C LEU A 173 3.89 -5.37 -23.30
N ASP A 174 2.93 -6.25 -23.61
CA ASP A 174 1.57 -6.14 -23.11
C ASP A 174 1.52 -6.25 -21.56
N ALA A 175 2.34 -7.11 -20.95
CA ALA A 175 2.46 -7.23 -19.51
C ALA A 175 2.97 -5.93 -18.86
N GLN A 176 3.94 -5.25 -19.47
CA GLN A 176 4.46 -3.96 -18.98
C GLN A 176 3.40 -2.85 -19.06
N PHE A 177 2.58 -2.83 -20.12
CA PHE A 177 1.43 -1.93 -20.19
C PHE A 177 0.39 -2.24 -19.11
N GLN A 178 0.13 -3.51 -18.84
CA GLN A 178 -0.80 -3.92 -17.79
C GLN A 178 -0.31 -3.46 -16.40
N GLN A 179 0.97 -3.63 -16.10
CA GLN A 179 1.58 -3.11 -14.86
C GLN A 179 1.43 -1.60 -14.74
N CYS A 180 1.54 -0.85 -15.84
CA CYS A 180 1.28 0.59 -15.83
C CYS A 180 -0.19 0.95 -15.54
N ILE A 181 -1.16 0.15 -16.00
CA ILE A 181 -2.58 0.33 -15.66
C ILE A 181 -2.79 0.10 -14.16
N ASP A 182 -2.23 -0.96 -13.61
CA ASP A 182 -2.37 -1.29 -12.19
C ASP A 182 -1.67 -0.24 -11.32
N ALA A 183 -0.49 0.22 -11.73
CA ALA A 183 0.20 1.35 -11.11
C ALA A 183 -0.64 2.63 -11.14
N TYR A 184 -1.31 2.95 -12.25
CA TYR A 184 -2.22 4.08 -12.32
C TYR A 184 -3.38 3.95 -11.31
N ARG A 185 -4.02 2.78 -11.23
CA ARG A 185 -5.07 2.54 -10.22
C ARG A 185 -4.56 2.72 -8.80
N LEU A 186 -3.34 2.28 -8.52
CA LEU A 186 -2.67 2.53 -7.25
C LEU A 186 -2.46 4.04 -7.01
N THR A 187 -2.05 4.82 -8.02
CA THR A 187 -1.92 6.27 -7.85
C THR A 187 -3.24 6.95 -7.51
N GLU A 188 -4.35 6.54 -8.12
CA GLU A 188 -5.68 7.08 -7.79
C GLU A 188 -6.08 6.71 -6.35
N ALA A 189 -5.82 5.47 -5.92
CA ALA A 189 -6.05 5.06 -4.54
C ALA A 189 -5.20 5.85 -3.53
N ILE A 190 -3.92 6.09 -3.85
CA ILE A 190 -3.01 6.92 -3.04
C ILE A 190 -3.50 8.37 -2.96
N LYS A 191 -3.98 8.95 -4.07
CA LYS A 191 -4.54 10.32 -4.09
C LYS A 191 -5.75 10.43 -3.15
N VAL A 192 -6.68 9.45 -3.21
CA VAL A 192 -7.85 9.42 -2.31
C VAL A 192 -7.42 9.37 -0.84
N ALA A 193 -6.46 8.52 -0.48
CA ALA A 193 -5.97 8.42 0.89
C ALA A 193 -5.24 9.69 1.34
N ARG A 194 -4.44 10.30 0.45
CA ARG A 194 -3.78 11.59 0.69
C ARG A 194 -4.81 12.69 0.97
N ASP A 195 -5.85 12.79 0.16
CA ASP A 195 -6.87 13.84 0.29
C ASP A 195 -7.66 13.67 1.61
N LYS A 196 -7.92 12.41 2.01
CA LYS A 196 -8.43 12.11 3.36
C LYS A 196 -7.47 12.57 4.45
N ALA A 197 -6.17 12.29 4.34
CA ALA A 197 -5.16 12.72 5.31
C ALA A 197 -5.05 14.26 5.40
N ILE A 198 -5.22 14.98 4.27
CA ILE A 198 -5.30 16.44 4.24
C ILE A 198 -6.52 16.91 5.05
N SER A 199 -7.69 16.30 4.84
CA SER A 199 -8.92 16.67 5.56
C SER A 199 -8.81 16.46 7.07
N THR A 200 -8.02 15.48 7.51
CA THR A 200 -7.76 15.20 8.93
C THR A 200 -6.51 15.89 9.48
N LEU A 201 -5.88 16.79 8.71
CA LEU A 201 -4.67 17.54 9.08
C LEU A 201 -3.47 16.65 9.49
N ALA A 202 -3.36 15.46 8.91
CA ALA A 202 -2.31 14.49 9.22
C ALA A 202 -1.06 14.71 8.33
N SER A 203 -0.25 15.72 8.64
CA SER A 203 0.88 16.16 7.80
C SER A 203 1.89 15.06 7.43
N ALA A 204 2.25 14.19 8.37
CA ALA A 204 3.17 13.09 8.12
C ALA A 204 2.61 12.06 7.12
N ALA A 205 1.31 11.76 7.20
CA ALA A 205 0.66 10.86 6.25
C ALA A 205 0.62 11.47 4.84
N VAL A 206 0.32 12.77 4.74
CA VAL A 206 0.33 13.49 3.45
C VAL A 206 1.71 13.44 2.78
N GLN A 207 2.78 13.70 3.53
CA GLN A 207 4.15 13.62 3.01
C GLN A 207 4.49 12.22 2.50
N ARG A 208 4.15 11.18 3.27
CA ARG A 208 4.34 9.79 2.87
C ARG A 208 3.60 9.45 1.58
N HIS A 209 2.32 9.86 1.47
CA HIS A 209 1.55 9.60 0.25
C HIS A 209 2.12 10.34 -0.96
N ASN A 210 2.63 11.57 -0.80
CA ASN A 210 3.32 12.28 -1.88
C ASN A 210 4.59 11.55 -2.35
N GLN A 211 5.39 11.03 -1.42
CA GLN A 211 6.58 10.24 -1.76
C GLN A 211 6.20 8.95 -2.52
N ASN A 212 5.16 8.26 -2.07
CA ASN A 212 4.66 7.06 -2.74
C ASN A 212 4.14 7.38 -4.15
N LEU A 213 3.41 8.49 -4.33
CA LEU A 213 2.99 8.94 -5.66
C LEU A 213 4.18 9.17 -6.58
N GLN A 214 5.21 9.86 -6.08
CA GLN A 214 6.43 10.11 -6.85
C GLN A 214 7.09 8.78 -7.29
N ASN A 215 7.27 7.85 -6.35
CA ASN A 215 7.90 6.56 -6.64
C ASN A 215 7.13 5.75 -7.72
N VAL A 216 5.79 5.78 -7.67
CA VAL A 216 4.95 5.08 -8.64
C VAL A 216 5.00 5.77 -10.00
N PHE A 217 4.91 7.11 -10.07
CA PHE A 217 5.01 7.85 -11.33
C PHE A 217 6.38 7.68 -11.99
N ASP A 218 7.47 7.71 -11.22
CA ASP A 218 8.82 7.47 -11.73
C ASP A 218 8.93 6.06 -12.34
N GLN A 219 8.32 5.06 -11.72
CA GLN A 219 8.32 3.69 -12.26
C GLN A 219 7.50 3.57 -13.55
N ILE A 220 6.37 4.26 -13.66
CA ILE A 220 5.59 4.31 -14.91
C ILE A 220 6.44 4.93 -16.03
N GLN A 221 7.14 6.04 -15.76
CA GLN A 221 8.00 6.69 -16.74
C GLN A 221 9.17 5.78 -17.18
N ARG A 222 9.84 5.11 -16.23
CA ARG A 222 10.89 4.13 -16.51
C ARG A 222 10.39 2.96 -17.36
N THR A 223 9.15 2.54 -17.15
CA THR A 223 8.55 1.47 -17.96
C THR A 223 8.34 1.90 -19.40
N MET A 224 8.00 3.17 -19.66
CA MET A 224 7.94 3.69 -21.04
C MET A 224 9.33 3.70 -21.70
N ASP A 225 10.40 3.96 -20.93
CA ASP A 225 11.78 3.85 -21.41
C ASP A 225 12.17 2.40 -21.73
N PHE A 226 11.83 1.47 -20.83
CA PHE A 226 12.02 0.04 -21.02
C PHE A 226 11.31 -0.47 -22.29
N LEU A 227 10.03 -0.14 -22.46
CA LEU A 227 9.25 -0.50 -23.65
C LEU A 227 9.93 0.00 -24.93
N SER A 228 10.46 1.23 -24.91
CA SER A 228 11.17 1.78 -26.06
C SER A 228 12.46 1.07 -26.39
N ILE A 229 13.24 0.69 -25.38
CA ILE A 229 14.46 -0.11 -25.58
C ILE A 229 14.10 -1.47 -26.21
N GLN A 230 13.10 -2.17 -25.67
CA GLN A 230 12.66 -3.46 -26.20
C GLN A 230 12.16 -3.36 -27.65
N LEU A 231 11.43 -2.29 -27.98
CA LEU A 231 11.00 -2.03 -29.36
C LEU A 231 12.20 -1.76 -30.28
N LEU A 232 13.19 -0.99 -29.86
CA LEU A 232 14.39 -0.74 -30.67
C LEU A 232 15.21 -2.02 -30.92
N LEU A 233 15.29 -2.90 -29.92
CA LEU A 233 15.99 -4.17 -30.04
C LEU A 233 15.26 -5.18 -30.94
N TYR A 234 13.92 -5.17 -30.96
CA TYR A 234 13.10 -6.24 -31.53
C TYR A 234 11.96 -5.80 -32.46
N TYR A 235 12.02 -4.60 -33.04
CA TYR A 235 10.94 -4.03 -33.85
C TYR A 235 10.45 -4.94 -34.98
N ASP A 236 11.35 -5.63 -35.69
CA ASP A 236 11.03 -6.52 -36.82
C ASP A 236 10.29 -7.80 -36.40
N ARG A 237 10.22 -8.09 -35.10
CA ARG A 237 9.46 -9.20 -34.53
C ARG A 237 8.15 -8.75 -33.88
N VAL A 238 8.09 -7.50 -33.44
CA VAL A 238 6.99 -6.97 -32.63
C VAL A 238 6.02 -6.11 -33.45
N ILE A 239 6.54 -5.35 -34.42
CA ILE A 239 5.74 -4.43 -35.23
C ILE A 239 5.02 -5.23 -36.32
N ASP A 240 3.69 -5.29 -36.20
CA ASP A 240 2.80 -5.91 -37.20
C ASP A 240 2.25 -4.89 -38.23
N ALA A 241 2.54 -3.60 -38.03
CA ALA A 241 2.06 -2.55 -38.91
C ALA A 241 2.57 -2.74 -40.34
N GLN A 242 1.74 -2.39 -41.34
CA GLN A 242 2.09 -2.57 -42.76
C GLN A 242 3.33 -1.78 -43.18
N ASP A 243 3.62 -0.66 -42.49
CA ASP A 243 4.82 0.13 -42.73
C ASP A 243 6.09 -0.55 -42.17
N GLY A 244 5.94 -1.47 -41.22
CA GLY A 244 7.03 -2.13 -40.48
C GLY A 244 7.83 -1.20 -39.58
N GLU A 245 7.36 0.03 -39.36
CA GLU A 245 8.11 1.12 -38.72
C GLU A 245 7.41 1.67 -37.47
N THR A 246 6.08 1.53 -37.38
CA THR A 246 5.30 2.20 -36.33
C THR A 246 4.67 1.20 -35.36
N TYR A 247 4.95 1.38 -34.08
CA TYR A 247 4.28 0.68 -32.98
C TYR A 247 3.34 1.62 -32.23
N MET A 248 2.08 1.22 -32.04
CA MET A 248 1.08 2.00 -31.30
C MET A 248 0.30 1.12 -30.34
N ARG A 249 0.04 1.64 -29.13
CA ARG A 249 -0.82 1.02 -28.12
C ARG A 249 -1.63 2.06 -27.36
N MET A 250 -2.89 1.74 -27.16
CA MET A 250 -3.82 2.45 -26.29
C MET A 250 -4.24 1.50 -25.17
N ARG A 251 -4.03 1.92 -23.93
CA ARG A 251 -4.21 1.05 -22.78
C ARG A 251 -4.90 1.81 -21.63
N PRO A 252 -6.09 1.37 -21.19
CA PRO A 252 -7.04 0.48 -21.88
C PRO A 252 -7.46 0.98 -23.28
N GLU A 253 -8.05 0.13 -24.12
CA GLU A 253 -8.42 0.52 -25.50
C GLU A 253 -9.62 1.48 -25.55
N GLU A 254 -10.63 1.26 -24.71
CA GLU A 254 -11.86 2.07 -24.69
C GLU A 254 -11.66 3.44 -24.04
N THR A 255 -10.93 3.47 -22.92
CA THR A 255 -10.63 4.68 -22.15
C THR A 255 -9.13 4.75 -21.89
N PRO A 256 -8.32 5.20 -22.87
CA PRO A 256 -6.88 5.13 -22.78
C PRO A 256 -6.35 6.01 -21.66
N ILE A 257 -5.71 5.37 -20.69
CA ILE A 257 -4.93 6.03 -19.65
C ILE A 257 -3.55 6.38 -20.19
N ILE A 258 -3.00 5.49 -21.01
CA ILE A 258 -1.72 5.66 -21.70
C ILE A 258 -1.94 5.43 -23.19
N LYS A 259 -1.53 6.43 -23.98
CA LYS A 259 -1.39 6.35 -25.43
C LYS A 259 0.11 6.35 -25.73
N PHE A 260 0.63 5.24 -26.24
CA PHE A 260 2.05 5.06 -26.56
C PHE A 260 2.21 4.86 -28.06
N GLY A 261 3.07 5.67 -28.67
CA GLY A 261 3.46 5.57 -30.07
C GLY A 261 4.97 5.65 -30.21
N GLN A 262 5.53 4.78 -31.04
CA GLN A 262 6.95 4.84 -31.39
C GLN A 262 7.11 4.53 -32.87
N TRP A 263 7.71 5.48 -33.58
CA TRP A 263 8.16 5.29 -34.96
C TRP A 263 9.66 5.02 -34.95
N ILE A 264 10.08 3.97 -35.67
CA ILE A 264 11.48 3.54 -35.76
C ILE A 264 11.90 3.59 -37.22
N LYS A 265 13.01 4.27 -37.49
CA LYS A 265 13.60 4.29 -38.82
C LYS A 265 14.25 2.95 -39.14
N VAL A 266 13.58 2.12 -39.92
CA VAL A 266 14.12 0.80 -40.34
C VAL A 266 14.89 0.86 -41.66
N ARG A 267 14.64 1.88 -42.50
CA ARG A 267 15.25 2.05 -43.83
C ARG A 267 16.42 3.03 -43.79
N GLU A 268 17.43 2.78 -44.61
CA GLU A 268 18.64 3.63 -44.70
C GLU A 268 18.31 5.00 -45.30
N ILE A 269 17.44 5.02 -46.31
CA ILE A 269 16.89 6.23 -46.90
C ILE A 269 15.38 6.17 -46.69
N THR A 270 14.89 6.91 -45.70
CA THR A 270 13.46 7.19 -45.60
C THR A 270 13.13 8.27 -46.62
N ARG A 271 12.15 8.03 -47.50
CA ARG A 271 11.62 9.12 -48.34
C ARG A 271 11.19 10.24 -47.39
N SER A 272 11.66 11.46 -47.61
CA SER A 272 11.34 12.61 -46.77
C SER A 272 9.82 12.67 -46.53
N PHE A 273 9.36 12.35 -45.32
CA PHE A 273 7.96 12.50 -44.96
C PHE A 273 7.75 13.89 -44.37
N ILE A 274 6.67 14.54 -44.83
CA ILE A 274 6.32 15.91 -44.44
C ILE A 274 5.76 15.91 -43.00
N SER A 275 5.17 14.80 -42.55
CA SER A 275 4.58 14.62 -41.22
C SER A 275 4.65 13.16 -40.79
N LEU A 276 4.72 12.91 -39.48
CA LEU A 276 4.49 11.59 -38.88
C LEU A 276 3.10 11.58 -38.25
N LEU A 277 2.35 10.53 -38.54
CA LEU A 277 1.00 10.34 -38.05
C LEU A 277 0.95 9.08 -37.20
N PHE A 278 0.44 9.21 -35.98
CA PHE A 278 0.04 8.09 -35.14
C PHE A 278 -1.50 8.04 -35.16
N PRO A 279 -2.10 7.45 -36.20
CA PRO A 279 -3.53 7.59 -36.48
C PRO A 279 -4.38 7.08 -35.31
N ASP A 280 -4.00 5.97 -34.70
CA ASP A 280 -4.75 5.37 -33.58
C ASP A 280 -4.65 6.19 -32.30
N LEU A 281 -3.65 7.09 -32.18
CA LEU A 281 -3.45 7.90 -30.99
C LEU A 281 -4.07 9.30 -31.12
N ASP A 282 -4.55 9.67 -32.31
CA ASP A 282 -4.93 11.04 -32.68
C ASP A 282 -3.79 12.06 -32.51
N ILE A 283 -2.55 11.58 -32.60
CA ILE A 283 -1.36 12.41 -32.47
C ILE A 283 -0.70 12.58 -33.82
N ARG A 284 -0.44 13.84 -34.18
CA ARG A 284 0.27 14.20 -35.39
C ARG A 284 1.47 15.06 -35.07
N LEU A 285 2.61 14.64 -35.59
CA LEU A 285 3.82 15.42 -35.60
C LEU A 285 3.94 16.16 -36.92
N ASP A 286 4.10 17.46 -36.78
CA ASP A 286 4.02 18.46 -37.83
C ASP A 286 2.60 18.60 -38.44
N PRO A 287 1.74 19.46 -37.86
CA PRO A 287 0.34 19.55 -38.23
C PRO A 287 0.14 19.96 -39.69
N LYS A 288 -1.07 19.73 -40.20
CA LYS A 288 -1.56 19.90 -41.58
C LYS A 288 -1.56 21.38 -42.08
N SER A 289 -0.57 22.18 -41.69
CA SER A 289 -0.34 23.53 -42.19
C SER A 289 0.09 23.46 -43.65
N ASN A 290 -0.58 24.23 -44.52
CA ASN A 290 -0.23 24.36 -45.94
C ASN A 290 1.07 25.16 -46.16
N ALA A 291 1.56 25.89 -45.16
CA ALA A 291 2.95 26.36 -45.17
C ALA A 291 3.81 25.18 -44.72
N ASN A 292 4.92 24.86 -45.41
CA ASN A 292 5.81 23.75 -45.06
C ASN A 292 6.62 24.05 -43.79
N PRO A 293 6.29 23.53 -42.60
CA PRO A 293 7.26 22.82 -41.81
C PRO A 293 7.35 21.39 -42.36
N LYS A 294 8.57 20.87 -42.38
CA LYS A 294 8.84 19.45 -42.58
C LYS A 294 9.36 18.99 -41.23
N LEU A 295 9.03 17.78 -40.79
CA LEU A 295 9.89 17.09 -39.81
C LEU A 295 11.33 17.30 -40.27
N PRO A 296 12.22 17.84 -39.41
CA PRO A 296 13.48 18.39 -39.88
C PRO A 296 14.13 17.43 -40.85
N LYS A 297 14.58 17.90 -42.02
CA LYS A 297 15.24 17.04 -43.01
C LYS A 297 16.33 16.17 -42.38
N ALA A 298 16.93 16.65 -41.28
CA ALA A 298 17.83 15.92 -40.42
C ALA A 298 17.28 14.55 -39.95
N LEU A 299 16.01 14.41 -39.58
CA LEU A 299 15.44 13.13 -39.12
C LEU A 299 15.26 12.11 -40.25
N GLY A 300 14.80 12.56 -41.42
CA GLY A 300 14.51 11.69 -42.57
C GLY A 300 15.72 11.40 -43.46
N LEU A 301 16.70 12.31 -43.52
CA LEU A 301 17.90 12.20 -44.37
C LEU A 301 19.19 12.00 -43.58
N SER A 302 19.16 11.97 -42.24
CA SER A 302 20.35 11.57 -41.48
C SER A 302 20.77 10.17 -41.90
N LYS A 303 22.07 9.90 -41.87
CA LYS A 303 22.56 8.50 -41.88
C LYS A 303 22.38 7.82 -40.53
N GLU A 304 21.93 8.58 -39.53
CA GLU A 304 21.78 8.15 -38.15
C GLU A 304 20.54 7.27 -38.00
N ASP A 305 20.66 6.32 -37.08
CA ASP A 305 19.61 5.41 -36.66
C ASP A 305 18.78 6.12 -35.58
N VAL A 306 17.59 6.57 -35.98
CA VAL A 306 16.74 7.48 -35.21
C VAL A 306 15.34 6.91 -35.02
N SER A 307 14.76 7.13 -33.86
CA SER A 307 13.40 6.76 -33.48
C SER A 307 12.71 7.97 -32.83
N LEU A 308 11.40 8.04 -32.95
CA LEU A 308 10.58 9.09 -32.37
C LEU A 308 9.47 8.47 -31.54
N ARG A 309 9.48 8.75 -30.25
CA ARG A 309 8.48 8.28 -29.30
C ARG A 309 7.54 9.41 -28.94
N VAL A 310 6.26 9.10 -28.84
CA VAL A 310 5.27 9.96 -28.21
C VAL A 310 4.48 9.16 -27.18
N VAL A 311 4.36 9.71 -25.98
CA VAL A 311 3.54 9.17 -24.90
C VAL A 311 2.59 10.24 -24.43
N GLN A 312 1.30 9.94 -24.41
CA GLN A 312 0.28 10.77 -23.79
C GLN A 312 -0.29 10.03 -22.58
N TYR A 313 -0.32 10.72 -21.45
CA TYR A 313 -0.88 10.27 -20.18
C TYR A 313 -2.21 11.00 -19.92
N SER A 314 -3.22 10.26 -19.49
CA SER A 314 -4.50 10.81 -19.01
C SER A 314 -4.40 11.34 -17.56
N PHE A 315 -3.20 11.64 -17.09
CA PHE A 315 -2.89 12.11 -15.75
C PHE A 315 -1.59 12.91 -15.79
N ASP A 316 -1.33 13.71 -14.76
CA ASP A 316 -0.07 14.45 -14.61
C ASP A 316 0.95 13.60 -13.80
N PRO A 317 1.96 12.97 -14.45
CA PRO A 317 3.00 12.22 -13.75
C PRO A 317 3.96 13.14 -12.97
N PHE A 318 3.91 14.46 -13.20
CA PHE A 318 4.77 15.43 -12.53
C PHE A 318 4.10 16.07 -11.31
N SER A 319 2.82 15.77 -11.08
CA SER A 319 2.03 16.34 -9.98
C SER A 319 2.64 16.10 -8.59
N ALA A 320 3.39 15.01 -8.40
CA ALA A 320 4.07 14.71 -7.15
C ALA A 320 5.25 15.66 -6.84
N TYR A 321 5.84 16.29 -7.86
CA TYR A 321 6.95 17.25 -7.73
C TYR A 321 6.48 18.68 -7.46
N SER A 322 5.19 18.96 -7.68
CA SER A 322 4.65 20.30 -7.54
C SER A 322 4.40 20.65 -6.06
N ALA A 323 5.01 21.74 -5.59
CA ALA A 323 4.75 22.29 -4.26
C ALA A 323 3.34 22.89 -4.14
N ALA A 324 2.81 22.96 -2.92
CA ALA A 324 1.54 23.63 -2.65
C ALA A 324 1.62 25.14 -2.99
N GLY A 325 0.55 25.69 -3.59
CA GLY A 325 0.42 27.13 -3.84
C GLY A 325 0.80 27.61 -5.25
N LYS A 326 0.96 26.72 -6.24
CA LYS A 326 1.21 27.13 -7.64
C LYS A 326 -0.03 27.66 -8.34
N GLU A 327 0.20 28.63 -9.23
CA GLU A 327 -0.84 29.27 -10.05
C GLU A 327 -1.39 28.33 -11.13
N TYR A 328 -0.56 27.44 -11.68
CA TYR A 328 -0.91 26.53 -12.77
C TYR A 328 -0.77 25.06 -12.36
N TYR A 329 -1.71 24.24 -12.80
CA TYR A 329 -1.68 22.79 -12.70
C TYR A 329 -2.00 22.18 -14.07
N ALA A 330 -1.43 21.02 -14.38
CA ALA A 330 -1.78 20.31 -15.60
C ALA A 330 -3.15 19.66 -15.46
N LEU A 331 -3.99 19.83 -16.48
CA LEU A 331 -5.14 18.96 -16.68
C LEU A 331 -4.63 17.56 -17.06
N ASN A 332 -5.49 16.55 -16.91
CA ASN A 332 -5.24 15.12 -17.16
C ASN A 332 -4.96 14.80 -18.64
N CYS A 333 -3.91 15.40 -19.20
CA CYS A 333 -3.47 15.27 -20.60
C CYS A 333 -2.02 15.76 -20.72
N THR A 334 -1.06 14.98 -20.24
CA THR A 334 0.37 15.27 -20.38
C THR A 334 0.93 14.54 -21.59
N ILE A 335 1.62 15.25 -22.48
CA ILE A 335 2.23 14.67 -23.67
C ILE A 335 3.76 14.82 -23.59
N LYS A 336 4.47 13.73 -23.79
CA LYS A 336 5.93 13.66 -23.89
C LYS A 336 6.31 13.16 -25.28
N ALA A 337 7.20 13.87 -25.95
CA ALA A 337 7.75 13.45 -27.24
C ALA A 337 9.27 13.45 -27.15
N ASP A 338 9.88 12.31 -27.48
CA ASP A 338 11.32 12.09 -27.35
C ASP A 338 11.93 11.66 -28.68
N LEU A 339 13.00 12.35 -29.07
CA LEU A 339 13.88 11.93 -30.14
C LEU A 339 14.91 10.96 -29.58
N ILE A 340 15.04 9.77 -30.17
CA ILE A 340 15.88 8.69 -29.64
C ILE A 340 16.87 8.25 -30.71
N SER A 341 18.15 8.12 -30.36
CA SER A 341 19.16 7.47 -31.19
C SER A 341 19.37 6.01 -30.77
N PHE A 342 19.74 5.13 -31.70
CA PHE A 342 20.04 3.73 -31.40
C PHE A 342 21.26 3.22 -32.18
N SER A 343 21.88 2.16 -31.67
CA SER A 343 23.25 1.75 -32.04
C SER A 343 23.37 1.04 -33.40
N GLY A 344 22.28 0.50 -33.94
CA GLY A 344 22.32 -0.20 -35.21
C GLY A 344 21.02 -0.92 -35.57
N ARG A 345 20.77 -1.08 -36.86
CA ARG A 345 19.69 -1.92 -37.40
C ARG A 345 20.18 -3.37 -37.58
N PRO A 346 19.27 -4.37 -37.50
CA PRO A 346 19.61 -5.74 -37.88
C PRO A 346 20.06 -5.79 -39.34
N THR A 347 21.11 -6.58 -39.61
CA THR A 347 21.68 -6.74 -40.96
C THR A 347 21.46 -8.16 -41.46
N GLN A 348 21.06 -8.30 -42.73
CA GLN A 348 20.84 -9.61 -43.32
C GLN A 348 22.14 -10.17 -43.89
N GLN A 349 22.58 -11.32 -43.40
CA GLN A 349 23.72 -12.08 -43.91
C GLN A 349 23.25 -13.46 -44.38
N GLY A 350 22.94 -13.58 -45.66
CA GLY A 350 22.34 -14.79 -46.24
C GLY A 350 20.95 -15.05 -45.67
N GLN A 351 20.78 -16.18 -44.99
CA GLN A 351 19.52 -16.56 -44.32
C GLN A 351 19.41 -16.00 -42.89
N TRP A 352 20.47 -15.39 -42.37
CA TRP A 352 20.53 -14.93 -40.99
C TRP A 352 20.23 -13.44 -40.89
N LEU A 353 19.43 -13.07 -39.88
CA LEU A 353 19.26 -11.69 -39.46
C LEU A 353 20.15 -11.44 -38.24
N MET A 354 21.24 -10.71 -38.44
CA MET A 354 22.27 -10.47 -37.44
C MET A 354 21.98 -9.19 -36.66
N ARG A 355 22.16 -9.23 -35.33
CA ARG A 355 22.04 -8.08 -34.43
C ARG A 355 23.31 -7.92 -33.61
N SER A 356 23.71 -6.66 -33.39
CA SER A 356 24.72 -6.33 -32.38
C SER A 356 24.01 -5.88 -31.11
N GLU A 357 23.91 -6.77 -30.13
CA GLU A 357 23.42 -6.44 -28.79
C GLU A 357 24.63 -6.16 -27.90
N THR A 358 24.71 -4.94 -27.38
CA THR A 358 25.77 -4.46 -26.49
C THR A 358 25.12 -3.81 -25.27
N THR A 359 25.84 -3.62 -24.17
CA THR A 359 25.30 -2.88 -23.01
C THR A 359 24.75 -1.50 -23.40
N ASP A 360 25.34 -0.88 -24.42
CA ASP A 360 24.92 0.41 -24.97
C ASP A 360 23.57 0.33 -25.73
N SER A 361 23.23 -0.81 -26.35
CA SER A 361 21.92 -1.01 -27.00
C SER A 361 20.76 -1.18 -26.03
N HIS A 362 21.03 -1.50 -24.75
CA HIS A 362 20.04 -1.54 -23.67
C HIS A 362 19.87 -0.19 -22.97
N SER A 363 20.55 0.86 -23.45
CA SER A 363 20.42 2.21 -22.89
C SER A 363 19.60 3.09 -23.82
N LEU A 364 18.64 3.84 -23.25
CA LEU A 364 17.85 4.80 -24.01
C LEU A 364 18.64 6.09 -24.21
N LYS A 365 18.95 6.43 -25.47
CA LYS A 365 19.66 7.66 -25.82
C LYS A 365 18.68 8.72 -26.31
N ILE A 366 18.20 9.53 -25.37
CA ILE A 366 17.35 10.67 -25.70
C ILE A 366 18.23 11.80 -26.23
N GLU A 367 18.00 12.17 -27.48
CA GLU A 367 18.71 13.24 -28.15
C GLU A 367 18.04 14.59 -27.89
N SER A 368 18.86 15.63 -27.83
CA SER A 368 18.34 17.00 -27.76
C SER A 368 17.65 17.35 -29.08
N TYR A 369 16.54 18.08 -28.98
CA TYR A 369 15.86 18.61 -30.14
C TYR A 369 15.92 20.15 -30.16
N PRO A 370 16.26 20.78 -31.30
CA PRO A 370 16.70 20.16 -32.55
C PRO A 370 18.06 19.46 -32.40
N PRO A 371 18.39 18.47 -33.26
CA PRO A 371 19.68 17.78 -33.22
C PRO A 371 20.86 18.76 -33.33
N GLN A 372 21.87 18.62 -32.49
CA GLN A 372 23.01 19.56 -32.44
C GLN A 372 23.79 19.65 -33.76
N ASN A 373 23.79 18.57 -34.55
CA ASN A 373 24.51 18.46 -35.81
C ASN A 373 23.70 18.92 -37.02
N SER A 374 22.49 19.46 -36.85
CA SER A 374 21.73 19.99 -37.98
C SER A 374 22.44 21.24 -38.51
N GLU A 375 23.19 21.07 -39.61
CA GLU A 375 23.87 22.16 -40.31
C GLU A 375 22.91 23.34 -40.49
N ALA A 376 23.34 24.51 -40.03
CA ALA A 376 22.59 25.76 -39.98
C ALA A 376 21.75 25.97 -41.25
N ARG A 377 20.42 25.86 -41.13
CA ARG A 377 19.48 26.21 -42.19
C ARG A 377 18.35 27.05 -41.65
N ALA A 378 17.92 28.01 -42.47
CA ALA A 378 16.88 29.01 -42.23
C ALA A 378 15.45 28.46 -42.02
N GLU A 379 15.29 27.19 -41.65
CA GLU A 379 13.99 26.56 -41.35
C GLU A 379 13.72 26.67 -39.84
N ASP A 380 12.47 26.96 -39.46
CA ASP A 380 12.04 27.01 -38.06
C ASP A 380 12.29 25.64 -37.38
N PRO A 381 13.15 25.56 -36.35
CA PRO A 381 13.47 24.29 -35.73
C PRO A 381 12.37 23.78 -34.81
N SER A 382 11.27 24.53 -34.59
CA SER A 382 10.24 24.18 -33.62
C SER A 382 9.63 22.79 -33.85
N PHE A 383 9.54 22.00 -32.77
CA PHE A 383 8.82 20.72 -32.79
C PHE A 383 7.32 21.00 -32.67
N ARG A 384 6.56 20.70 -33.71
CA ARG A 384 5.12 20.96 -33.74
C ARG A 384 4.33 19.68 -33.54
N LEU A 385 3.39 19.72 -32.60
CA LEU A 385 2.52 18.62 -32.23
C LEU A 385 1.06 19.07 -32.37
N SER A 386 0.23 18.20 -32.93
CA SER A 386 -1.24 18.30 -32.91
C SER A 386 -1.79 17.07 -32.21
N PHE A 387 -2.76 17.29 -31.34
CA PHE A 387 -3.42 16.24 -30.58
C PHE A 387 -4.86 16.65 -30.30
N ASP A 388 -5.72 15.66 -30.10
CA ASP A 388 -7.09 15.89 -29.66
C ASP A 388 -7.14 15.94 -28.13
N VAL A 389 -7.84 16.96 -27.61
CA VAL A 389 -8.08 17.07 -26.17
C VAL A 389 -9.07 15.97 -25.77
N PRO A 390 -8.77 15.16 -24.74
CA PRO A 390 -9.70 14.12 -24.27
C PRO A 390 -11.10 14.66 -23.99
N THR A 391 -12.13 13.94 -24.43
CA THR A 391 -13.55 14.31 -24.23
C THR A 391 -13.98 14.36 -22.75
N SER A 392 -13.19 13.75 -21.87
CA SER A 392 -13.36 13.81 -20.42
C SER A 392 -12.98 15.17 -19.80
N ILE A 393 -12.32 16.06 -20.56
CA ILE A 393 -11.91 17.38 -20.08
C ILE A 393 -12.95 18.41 -20.52
N CYS A 394 -13.71 18.93 -19.55
CA CYS A 394 -14.61 20.05 -19.74
C CYS A 394 -13.92 21.36 -19.37
N VAL A 395 -13.61 22.20 -20.36
CA VAL A 395 -13.00 23.52 -20.14
C VAL A 395 -14.12 24.54 -19.91
N ARG A 396 -14.27 25.01 -18.67
CA ARG A 396 -15.28 26.03 -18.31
C ARG A 396 -14.87 27.46 -18.70
N THR A 397 -13.59 27.68 -18.94
CA THR A 397 -13.03 28.97 -19.38
C THR A 397 -12.93 29.03 -20.90
N GLY A 398 -13.03 30.23 -21.48
CA GLY A 398 -12.92 30.43 -22.93
C GLY A 398 -11.52 30.18 -23.53
N THR A 399 -10.55 29.87 -22.68
CA THR A 399 -9.14 29.70 -23.03
C THR A 399 -8.56 28.46 -22.36
N LEU A 400 -7.86 27.63 -23.14
CA LEU A 400 -7.00 26.55 -22.66
C LEU A 400 -5.55 27.00 -22.82
N VAL A 401 -4.74 26.85 -21.77
CA VAL A 401 -3.32 27.19 -21.81
C VAL A 401 -2.53 25.91 -21.96
N VAL A 402 -1.66 25.86 -22.96
CA VAL A 402 -0.68 24.77 -23.08
C VAL A 402 0.52 25.16 -22.25
N GLY A 403 0.90 24.31 -21.30
CA GLY A 403 2.09 24.47 -20.48
C GLY A 403 3.20 23.51 -20.89
N LYS A 404 4.44 23.88 -20.57
CA LYS A 404 5.63 23.05 -20.68
C LYS A 404 6.14 22.73 -19.28
N TRP A 405 6.49 21.47 -19.05
CA TRP A 405 7.17 21.08 -17.82
C TRP A 405 8.62 21.53 -17.85
N LEU A 406 9.05 22.27 -16.84
CA LEU A 406 10.44 22.67 -16.63
C LEU A 406 11.09 21.76 -15.59
N GLU A 407 11.95 20.86 -16.05
CA GLU A 407 12.60 19.89 -15.18
C GLU A 407 13.53 20.53 -14.13
N ALA A 408 14.16 21.67 -14.46
CA ALA A 408 15.07 22.37 -13.56
C ALA A 408 14.36 23.02 -12.36
N THR A 409 13.16 23.55 -12.57
CA THR A 409 12.38 24.25 -11.54
C THR A 409 11.25 23.40 -10.97
N LYS A 410 10.94 22.26 -11.61
CA LYS A 410 9.82 21.38 -11.28
C LYS A 410 8.47 22.10 -11.33
N GLU A 411 8.28 22.93 -12.36
CA GLU A 411 7.06 23.72 -12.53
C GLU A 411 6.54 23.66 -13.96
N TRP A 412 5.23 23.91 -14.10
CA TRP A 412 4.58 24.11 -15.39
C TRP A 412 4.69 25.58 -15.80
N GLU A 413 5.32 25.85 -16.95
CA GLU A 413 5.44 27.17 -17.56
C GLU A 413 4.41 27.32 -18.70
N PRO A 414 3.53 28.35 -18.69
CA PRO A 414 2.58 28.57 -19.76
C PRO A 414 3.30 28.96 -21.06
N CYS A 415 3.01 28.25 -22.16
CA CYS A 415 3.68 28.43 -23.45
C CYS A 415 2.78 29.05 -24.53
N THR A 416 1.45 28.84 -24.48
CA THR A 416 0.52 29.41 -25.45
C THR A 416 -0.86 29.66 -24.85
N HIS A 417 -1.52 30.74 -25.28
CA HIS A 417 -2.95 30.95 -25.05
C HIS A 417 -3.74 30.41 -26.25
N THR A 418 -4.63 29.45 -26.05
CA THR A 418 -5.60 29.05 -27.09
C THR A 418 -6.90 29.86 -26.90
N THR A 419 -7.42 30.41 -27.99
CA THR A 419 -8.78 30.96 -28.06
C THR A 419 -9.70 29.89 -28.66
N LEU A 420 -10.74 29.49 -27.92
CA LEU A 420 -11.73 28.54 -28.43
C LEU A 420 -12.55 29.20 -29.55
N THR A 421 -12.32 28.80 -30.81
CA THR A 421 -13.21 29.15 -31.91
C THR A 421 -14.44 28.26 -31.87
N CYS A 422 -15.46 28.71 -31.14
CA CYS A 422 -16.71 27.97 -30.98
C CYS A 422 -17.55 28.06 -32.28
N ASN A 423 -17.21 27.26 -33.28
CA ASN A 423 -18.04 27.02 -34.47
C ASN A 423 -18.63 25.61 -34.38
N SER A 424 -19.51 25.36 -33.42
CA SER A 424 -20.46 24.24 -33.44
C SER A 424 -21.65 24.58 -32.53
N PRO A 425 -22.89 24.35 -32.96
CA PRO A 425 -24.07 24.71 -32.20
C PRO A 425 -24.16 23.79 -30.99
N VAL A 426 -24.03 24.36 -29.79
CA VAL A 426 -24.34 23.69 -28.54
C VAL A 426 -25.83 23.36 -28.55
N VAL A 427 -26.16 22.09 -28.82
CA VAL A 427 -27.44 21.53 -28.36
C VAL A 427 -27.28 21.37 -26.85
N ARG A 428 -27.98 22.23 -26.11
CA ARG A 428 -28.14 22.09 -24.66
C ARG A 428 -29.15 20.96 -24.44
N GLU A 429 -28.74 19.93 -23.72
CA GLU A 429 -29.66 19.11 -22.90
C GLU A 429 -29.32 19.33 -21.43
#